data_AF-A0A3N5RJY7-F1
#
_entry.id   AF-A0A3N5RJY7-F1
#
_cell.length_a   1.000
_cell.length_b   1.000
_cell.length_c   1.000
_cell.angle_alpha   90.00
_cell.angle_beta   90.00
_cell.angle_gamma   90.00
#
_symmetry.space_group_name_H-M   'P 1'
#
loop_
_entity.id
_entity.type
_entity.pdbx_description
1 polymer ?
#
loop_
_entity_poly.entity_id
_entity_poly.type
_entity_poly.pdbx_seq_one_letter_code
_entity_poly.pdbx_strand_id
1 'polypeptide(L)'
;GVFSMDGYIAHLAAICDLADRYNALVMVDDSHAVGFIGKTGRGTHELHGVMDRIDVLTGTLGKALGGASGGYTSGRKEIIDLLRQRSRPYLFSNTLAPSIAGASLKVLEMLCASTALRDKLEGNTQYFRSEMASRGFNILKGVHPISPIMLGDAALAGRVAESMLARGVYVIGFSYPVVPVGKARIRTQISAAHSRADLEFAVAAFSEVKRELGL
;
A
#
# COMPACT_ATOMS: atom_id res chain seq x y z
N GLY A 1 3.84 -4.38 -8.63
CA GLY A 1 2.65 -4.05 -7.84
C GLY A 1 2.74 -4.62 -6.44
N VAL A 2 1.91 -4.09 -5.53
CA VAL A 2 1.84 -4.52 -4.13
C VAL A 2 0.47 -5.12 -3.84
N PHE A 3 0.45 -6.31 -3.22
CA PHE A 3 -0.78 -6.97 -2.79
C PHE A 3 -1.31 -6.33 -1.51
N SER A 4 -2.47 -5.69 -1.60
CA SER A 4 -2.98 -4.79 -0.56
C SER A 4 -3.25 -5.48 0.78
N MET A 5 -3.64 -6.75 0.80
CA MET A 5 -3.99 -7.45 2.04
C MET A 5 -2.78 -8.05 2.78
N ASP A 6 -1.69 -8.29 2.08
CA ASP A 6 -0.51 -8.97 2.61
C ASP A 6 0.70 -8.03 2.74
N GLY A 7 0.75 -6.96 1.94
CA GLY A 7 1.93 -6.10 1.81
C GLY A 7 3.06 -6.74 1.01
N TYR A 8 2.80 -7.86 0.31
CA TYR A 8 3.78 -8.48 -0.56
C TYR A 8 4.00 -7.70 -1.83
N ILE A 9 5.25 -7.69 -2.29
CA ILE A 9 5.70 -7.04 -3.51
C ILE A 9 5.90 -8.12 -4.56
N ALA A 10 5.25 -7.98 -5.72
CA ALA A 10 5.45 -8.92 -6.82
C ALA A 10 6.89 -8.85 -7.36
N HIS A 11 7.50 -10.01 -7.63
CA HIS A 11 8.84 -10.11 -8.20
C HIS A 11 8.88 -9.65 -9.67
N LEU A 12 8.84 -8.33 -9.89
CA LEU A 12 8.70 -7.77 -11.24
C LEU A 12 9.85 -8.16 -12.17
N ALA A 13 11.09 -8.28 -11.67
CA ALA A 13 12.21 -8.72 -12.48
C ALA A 13 11.95 -10.08 -13.16
N ALA A 14 11.52 -11.08 -12.38
CA ALA A 14 11.20 -12.41 -12.91
C ALA A 14 9.99 -12.40 -13.87
N ILE A 15 9.00 -11.54 -13.60
CA ILE A 15 7.84 -11.37 -14.49
C ILE A 15 8.29 -10.78 -15.83
N CYS A 16 9.12 -9.74 -15.81
CA CYS A 16 9.67 -9.16 -17.03
C CYS A 16 10.55 -10.18 -17.78
N ASP A 17 11.33 -11.02 -17.09
CA ASP A 17 12.16 -12.05 -17.74
C ASP A 17 11.30 -13.07 -18.50
N LEU A 18 10.16 -13.44 -17.94
CA LEU A 18 9.17 -14.28 -18.62
C LEU A 18 8.51 -13.54 -19.77
N ALA A 19 8.15 -12.26 -19.58
CA ALA A 19 7.51 -11.46 -20.61
C ALA A 19 8.40 -11.30 -21.85
N ASP A 20 9.69 -11.06 -21.65
CA ASP A 20 10.68 -10.99 -22.74
C ASP A 20 10.80 -12.35 -23.45
N ARG A 21 10.85 -13.45 -22.70
CA ARG A 21 10.92 -14.81 -23.27
C ARG A 21 9.70 -15.17 -24.11
N TYR A 22 8.51 -14.75 -23.69
CA TYR A 22 7.24 -15.14 -24.32
C TYR A 22 6.63 -14.02 -25.18
N ASN A 23 7.37 -12.93 -25.41
CA ASN A 23 6.91 -11.75 -26.14
C ASN A 23 5.55 -11.24 -25.64
N ALA A 24 5.44 -11.06 -24.33
CA ALA A 24 4.24 -10.58 -23.66
C ALA A 24 4.42 -9.13 -23.15
N LEU A 25 3.31 -8.40 -23.06
CA LEU A 25 3.29 -7.09 -22.40
C LEU A 25 3.16 -7.26 -20.88
N VAL A 26 3.84 -6.40 -20.14
CA VAL A 26 3.77 -6.29 -18.68
C VAL A 26 2.97 -5.05 -18.30
N MET A 27 1.86 -5.30 -17.59
CA MET A 27 1.08 -4.27 -16.93
C MET A 27 1.22 -4.41 -15.41
N VAL A 28 1.44 -3.28 -14.72
CA VAL A 28 1.60 -3.25 -13.26
C VAL A 28 0.64 -2.24 -12.63
N ASP A 29 -0.10 -2.66 -11.60
CA ASP A 29 -0.76 -1.75 -10.68
C ASP A 29 0.14 -1.44 -9.48
N ASP A 30 0.56 -0.17 -9.38
CA ASP A 30 1.41 0.38 -8.31
C ASP A 30 0.62 1.32 -7.38
N SER A 31 -0.71 1.17 -7.31
CA SER A 31 -1.55 1.99 -6.43
C SER A 31 -1.14 1.93 -4.96
N HIS A 32 -0.57 0.81 -4.51
CA HIS A 32 -0.04 0.64 -3.16
C HIS A 32 1.49 0.81 -3.09
N ALA A 33 2.13 1.44 -4.06
CA ALA A 33 3.59 1.57 -4.11
C ALA A 33 4.06 2.98 -4.50
N VAL A 34 3.34 3.62 -5.43
CA VAL A 34 3.74 4.94 -5.92
C VAL A 34 3.80 5.96 -4.79
N GLY A 35 4.85 6.76 -4.81
CA GLY A 35 5.18 7.81 -3.85
C GLY A 35 6.10 7.37 -2.72
N PHE A 36 6.35 6.07 -2.52
CA PHE A 36 7.16 5.62 -1.37
C PHE A 36 7.88 4.27 -1.53
N ILE A 37 7.62 3.48 -2.57
CA ILE A 37 8.42 2.28 -2.87
C ILE A 37 9.47 2.60 -3.93
N GLY A 38 10.68 2.07 -3.75
CA GLY A 38 11.84 2.38 -4.59
C GLY A 38 12.67 3.55 -4.06
N LYS A 39 13.89 3.69 -4.58
CA LYS A 39 14.88 4.67 -4.08
C LYS A 39 14.40 6.13 -4.18
N THR A 40 13.49 6.44 -5.10
CA THR A 40 12.88 7.77 -5.24
C THR A 40 11.36 7.73 -5.14
N GLY A 41 10.80 6.61 -4.69
CA GLY A 41 9.36 6.46 -4.50
C GLY A 41 8.59 6.26 -5.81
N ARG A 42 9.24 5.92 -6.92
CA ARG A 42 8.55 5.76 -8.21
C ARG A 42 7.63 4.55 -8.24
N GLY A 43 7.94 3.52 -7.45
CA GLY A 43 7.11 2.33 -7.30
C GLY A 43 7.92 1.05 -7.33
N THR A 44 7.23 -0.07 -7.52
CA THR A 44 7.85 -1.41 -7.48
C THR A 44 8.78 -1.66 -8.68
N HIS A 45 8.51 -1.01 -9.81
CA HIS A 45 9.35 -1.10 -11.01
C HIS A 45 10.71 -0.43 -10.80
N GLU A 46 10.80 0.65 -10.03
CA GLU A 46 12.08 1.23 -9.59
C GLU A 46 12.79 0.32 -8.59
N LEU A 47 12.06 -0.20 -7.59
CA LEU A 47 12.62 -1.13 -6.61
C LEU A 47 13.31 -2.35 -7.26
N HIS A 48 12.74 -2.86 -8.34
CA HIS A 48 13.28 -4.00 -9.08
C HIS A 48 14.20 -3.64 -10.24
N GLY A 49 14.48 -2.35 -10.49
CA GLY A 49 15.35 -1.91 -11.58
C GLY A 49 14.84 -2.25 -12.97
N VAL A 50 13.52 -2.30 -13.16
CA VAL A 50 12.86 -2.77 -14.40
C VAL A 50 11.95 -1.71 -15.02
N MET A 51 12.17 -0.42 -14.72
CA MET A 51 11.27 0.65 -15.17
C MET A 51 11.05 0.66 -16.68
N ASP A 52 12.11 0.41 -17.45
CA ASP A 52 12.06 0.42 -18.91
C ASP A 52 11.42 -0.85 -19.51
N ARG A 53 11.10 -1.84 -18.68
CA ARG A 53 10.49 -3.13 -19.06
C ARG A 53 9.00 -3.22 -18.69
N ILE A 54 8.40 -2.13 -18.21
CA ILE A 54 6.96 -2.06 -17.90
C ILE A 54 6.26 -1.33 -19.03
N ASP A 55 5.35 -2.00 -19.74
CA ASP A 55 4.62 -1.43 -20.87
C ASP A 55 3.49 -0.49 -20.42
N VAL A 56 2.82 -0.87 -19.33
CA VAL A 56 1.67 -0.13 -18.76
C VAL A 56 1.78 -0.12 -17.24
N LEU A 57 1.72 1.07 -16.65
CA LEU A 57 1.64 1.25 -15.20
C LEU A 57 0.36 1.96 -14.83
N THR A 58 -0.40 1.40 -13.89
CA THR A 58 -1.55 2.07 -13.28
C THR A 58 -1.23 2.48 -11.85
N GLY A 59 -1.84 3.58 -11.43
CA GLY A 59 -1.74 4.06 -10.06
C GLY A 59 -2.95 4.90 -9.68
N THR A 60 -3.00 5.29 -8.40
CA THR A 60 -4.08 6.09 -7.84
C THR A 60 -3.57 7.38 -7.24
N LEU A 61 -4.40 8.42 -7.33
CA LEU A 61 -4.19 9.69 -6.64
C LEU A 61 -4.78 9.66 -5.20
N GLY A 62 -5.55 8.62 -4.86
CA GLY A 62 -6.30 8.51 -3.60
C GLY A 62 -5.62 7.78 -2.46
N LYS A 63 -4.31 7.56 -2.56
CA LYS A 63 -3.51 6.95 -1.50
C LYS A 63 -2.36 7.88 -1.15
N ALA A 64 -1.12 7.45 -1.35
CA ALA A 64 0.06 8.23 -1.02
C ALA A 64 0.17 9.55 -1.81
N LEU A 65 -0.51 9.66 -2.97
CA LEU A 65 -0.45 10.84 -3.84
C LEU A 65 -1.51 11.93 -3.53
N GLY A 66 -1.83 12.11 -2.24
CA GLY A 66 -2.70 13.20 -1.77
C GLY A 66 -4.09 12.78 -1.28
N GLY A 67 -4.41 11.48 -1.26
CA GLY A 67 -5.63 10.96 -0.64
C GLY A 67 -6.97 11.35 -1.31
N ALA A 68 -6.92 12.05 -2.44
CA ALA A 68 -8.10 12.52 -3.19
C ALA A 68 -8.52 11.55 -4.30
N SER A 69 -9.66 11.73 -4.95
CA SER A 69 -10.10 10.78 -5.99
C SER A 69 -9.22 10.79 -7.24
N GLY A 70 -9.27 9.71 -8.02
CA GLY A 70 -8.61 9.62 -9.33
C GLY A 70 -7.54 8.55 -9.44
N GLY A 71 -7.11 8.36 -10.68
CA GLY A 71 -6.08 7.41 -11.06
C GLY A 71 -5.51 7.76 -12.42
N TYR A 72 -4.45 7.06 -12.79
CA TYR A 72 -3.76 7.29 -14.04
C TYR A 72 -3.26 5.97 -14.62
N THR A 73 -3.07 6.00 -15.94
CA THR A 73 -2.33 4.99 -16.68
C THR A 73 -1.15 5.69 -17.35
N SER A 74 0.05 5.18 -17.11
CA SER A 74 1.29 5.59 -17.76
C SER A 74 1.77 4.45 -18.65
N GLY A 75 2.45 4.77 -19.75
CA GLY A 75 2.94 3.79 -20.71
C GLY A 75 3.40 4.45 -22.00
N ARG A 76 3.70 3.63 -23.00
CA ARG A 76 4.08 4.12 -24.33
C ARG A 76 2.99 4.99 -24.95
N LYS A 77 3.40 6.01 -25.72
CA LYS A 77 2.50 7.00 -26.31
C LYS A 77 1.36 6.36 -27.12
N GLU A 78 1.67 5.34 -27.91
CA GLU A 78 0.72 4.66 -28.78
C GLU A 78 -0.37 3.94 -27.97
N ILE A 79 0.00 3.37 -26.82
CA ILE A 79 -0.95 2.74 -25.89
C ILE A 79 -1.85 3.80 -25.27
N ILE A 80 -1.28 4.91 -24.79
CA ILE A 80 -2.05 5.99 -24.16
C ILE A 80 -3.01 6.65 -25.18
N ASP A 81 -2.55 6.93 -26.39
CA ASP A 81 -3.37 7.51 -27.45
C ASP A 81 -4.55 6.58 -27.80
N LEU A 82 -4.30 5.27 -27.90
CA LEU A 82 -5.37 4.28 -28.10
C LEU A 82 -6.37 4.26 -26.93
N LEU A 83 -5.88 4.21 -25.69
CA LEU A 83 -6.73 4.18 -24.50
C LEU A 83 -7.61 5.43 -24.40
N ARG A 84 -7.08 6.61 -24.74
CA ARG A 84 -7.87 7.86 -24.75
C ARG A 84 -9.01 7.84 -25.76
N GLN A 85 -8.88 7.08 -26.86
CA GLN A 85 -9.90 6.96 -27.90
C GLN A 85 -10.84 5.76 -27.73
N ARG A 86 -10.50 4.77 -26.91
CA ARG A 86 -11.24 3.50 -26.80
C ARG A 86 -11.77 3.19 -25.41
N SER A 87 -11.19 3.77 -24.36
CA SER A 87 -11.60 3.51 -22.97
C SER A 87 -12.92 4.20 -22.66
N ARG A 88 -14.01 3.41 -22.56
CA ARG A 88 -15.34 3.93 -22.20
C ARG A 88 -15.33 4.73 -20.88
N PRO A 89 -14.66 4.29 -19.80
CA PRO A 89 -14.57 5.07 -18.56
C PRO A 89 -13.85 6.42 -18.73
N TYR A 90 -12.97 6.55 -19.73
CA TYR A 90 -12.31 7.82 -20.04
C TYR A 90 -13.20 8.73 -20.88
N LEU A 91 -13.88 8.17 -21.90
CA LEU A 91 -14.68 8.93 -22.85
C LEU A 91 -16.02 9.41 -22.29
N PHE A 92 -16.65 8.63 -21.42
CA PHE A 92 -18.01 8.86 -20.93
C PHE A 92 -18.02 9.21 -19.43
N SER A 93 -17.02 9.95 -18.96
CA SER A 93 -16.94 10.44 -17.59
C SER A 93 -16.45 11.89 -17.55
N ASN A 94 -16.84 12.62 -16.52
CA ASN A 94 -16.34 13.97 -16.29
C ASN A 94 -14.85 13.93 -15.93
N THR A 95 -14.10 14.92 -16.41
CA THR A 95 -12.69 15.07 -16.02
C THR A 95 -12.55 15.30 -14.51
N LEU A 96 -11.35 15.04 -14.00
CA LEU A 96 -11.01 15.24 -12.60
C LEU A 96 -11.22 16.72 -12.19
N ALA A 97 -11.72 16.95 -10.98
CA ALA A 97 -11.86 18.31 -10.46
C ALA A 97 -10.49 19.03 -10.44
N PRO A 98 -10.40 20.30 -10.91
CA PRO A 98 -9.14 21.03 -10.99
C PRO A 98 -8.37 21.10 -9.66
N SER A 99 -9.07 21.20 -8.53
CA SER A 99 -8.46 21.20 -7.19
C SER A 99 -7.71 19.91 -6.89
N ILE A 100 -8.24 18.76 -7.33
CA ILE A 100 -7.59 17.46 -7.13
C ILE A 100 -6.36 17.36 -8.03
N ALA A 101 -6.46 17.77 -9.30
CA ALA A 101 -5.31 17.79 -10.20
C ALA A 101 -4.18 18.67 -9.65
N GLY A 102 -4.51 19.88 -9.16
CA GLY A 102 -3.56 20.79 -8.54
C GLY A 102 -2.90 20.21 -7.28
N ALA A 103 -3.68 19.59 -6.39
CA ALA A 103 -3.14 18.94 -5.19
C ALA A 103 -2.20 17.78 -5.55
N SER A 104 -2.58 16.92 -6.51
CA SER A 104 -1.73 15.81 -6.96
C SER A 104 -0.43 16.29 -7.60
N LEU A 105 -0.47 17.36 -8.41
CA LEU A 105 0.75 17.96 -8.96
C LEU A 105 1.69 18.45 -7.84
N LYS A 106 1.15 19.10 -6.81
CA LYS A 106 1.97 19.56 -5.68
C LYS A 106 2.57 18.40 -4.88
N VAL A 107 1.81 17.32 -4.67
CA VAL A 107 2.33 16.13 -4.01
C VAL A 107 3.46 15.49 -4.82
N LEU A 108 3.32 15.39 -6.15
CA LEU A 108 4.39 14.88 -7.01
C LEU A 108 5.64 15.77 -6.96
N GLU A 109 5.48 17.09 -6.95
CA GLU A 109 6.59 18.04 -6.77
C GLU A 109 7.33 17.79 -5.45
N MET A 110 6.60 17.64 -4.35
CA MET A 110 7.17 17.37 -3.01
C MET A 110 7.94 16.04 -2.97
N LEU A 111 7.37 14.97 -3.55
CA LEU A 111 7.97 13.64 -3.56
C LEU A 111 9.20 13.57 -4.48
N CYS A 112 9.22 14.34 -5.57
CA CYS A 112 10.39 14.47 -6.43
C CYS A 112 11.51 15.28 -5.77
N ALA A 113 11.17 16.26 -4.92
CA ALA A 113 12.14 17.15 -4.29
C ALA A 113 12.88 16.50 -3.10
N SER A 114 12.27 15.53 -2.41
CA SER A 114 12.86 14.93 -1.22
C SER A 114 12.33 13.52 -0.93
N THR A 115 13.21 12.69 -0.35
CA THR A 115 12.87 11.35 0.14
C THR A 115 12.48 11.30 1.61
N ALA A 116 12.55 12.43 2.34
CA ALA A 116 12.45 12.45 3.80
C ALA A 116 11.17 11.79 4.35
N LEU A 117 10.01 11.98 3.68
CA LEU A 117 8.76 11.34 4.07
C LEU A 117 8.80 9.82 3.90
N ARG A 118 9.42 9.33 2.81
CA ARG A 118 9.63 7.91 2.58
C ARG A 118 10.58 7.33 3.63
N ASP A 119 11.71 7.98 3.87
CA ASP A 119 12.72 7.50 4.81
C ASP A 119 12.13 7.38 6.23
N LYS A 120 11.32 8.37 6.63
CA LYS A 120 10.55 8.31 7.87
C LYS A 120 9.53 7.17 7.88
N LEU A 121 8.80 6.98 6.79
CA LEU A 121 7.83 5.88 6.65
C LEU A 121 8.50 4.51 6.79
N GLU A 122 9.66 4.31 6.16
CA GLU A 122 10.44 3.09 6.25
C GLU A 122 10.88 2.82 7.68
N GLY A 123 11.48 3.82 8.35
CA GLY A 123 11.89 3.70 9.76
C GLY A 123 10.72 3.43 10.71
N ASN A 124 9.59 4.11 10.51
CA ASN A 124 8.35 3.88 11.27
C ASN A 124 7.83 2.45 11.06
N THR A 125 7.84 1.98 9.82
CA THR A 125 7.38 0.65 9.44
C THR A 125 8.26 -0.43 10.06
N GLN A 126 9.59 -0.28 9.96
CA GLN A 126 10.53 -1.22 10.56
C GLN A 126 10.36 -1.30 12.08
N TYR A 127 10.19 -0.15 12.75
CA TYR A 127 9.96 -0.11 14.19
C TYR A 127 8.69 -0.85 14.57
N PHE A 128 7.54 -0.45 14.00
CA PHE A 128 6.25 -1.06 14.36
C PHE A 128 6.28 -2.58 14.15
N ARG A 129 6.82 -3.04 13.03
CA ARG A 129 6.90 -4.47 12.70
C ARG A 129 7.79 -5.23 13.70
N SER A 130 8.93 -4.65 14.07
CA SER A 130 9.85 -5.26 15.03
C SER A 130 9.24 -5.36 16.42
N GLU A 131 8.57 -4.30 16.88
CA GLU A 131 7.92 -4.26 18.19
C GLU A 131 6.73 -5.22 18.30
N MET A 132 5.92 -5.30 17.24
CA MET A 132 4.81 -6.25 17.20
C MET A 132 5.33 -7.69 17.19
N ALA A 133 6.37 -7.97 16.40
CA ALA A 133 6.98 -9.31 16.37
C ALA A 133 7.61 -9.68 17.73
N SER A 134 8.32 -8.77 18.40
CA SER A 134 8.96 -9.03 19.71
C SER A 134 7.95 -9.32 20.82
N ARG A 135 6.71 -8.86 20.68
CA ARG A 135 5.57 -9.14 21.59
C ARG A 135 4.80 -10.40 21.20
N GLY A 136 5.30 -11.16 20.23
CA GLY A 136 4.72 -12.42 19.78
C GLY A 136 3.42 -12.25 18.99
N PHE A 137 3.23 -11.13 18.30
CA PHE A 137 2.17 -11.05 17.28
C PHE A 137 2.63 -11.76 16.00
N ASN A 138 1.72 -12.51 15.38
CA ASN A 138 1.96 -13.09 14.07
C ASN A 138 1.78 -12.02 12.98
N ILE A 139 2.84 -11.29 12.68
CA ILE A 139 2.88 -10.32 11.59
C ILE A 139 3.50 -10.94 10.33
N LEU A 140 2.85 -10.81 9.18
CA LEU A 140 3.42 -11.32 7.92
C LEU A 140 4.76 -10.61 7.64
N LYS A 141 5.80 -11.38 7.32
CA LYS A 141 7.15 -10.87 7.00
C LYS A 141 7.12 -9.95 5.77
N GLY A 142 8.05 -8.99 5.70
CA GLY A 142 8.07 -7.97 4.65
C GLY A 142 8.56 -6.62 5.15
N VAL A 143 8.62 -5.66 4.23
CA VAL A 143 9.11 -4.29 4.46
C VAL A 143 8.04 -3.23 4.15
N HIS A 144 6.90 -3.64 3.61
CA HIS A 144 5.85 -2.73 3.20
C HIS A 144 5.14 -2.09 4.41
N PRO A 145 4.70 -0.81 4.34
CA PRO A 145 3.93 -0.14 5.39
C PRO A 145 2.59 -0.79 5.76
N ILE A 146 2.09 -1.68 4.90
CA ILE A 146 0.97 -2.57 5.21
C ILE A 146 1.51 -3.67 6.10
N SER A 147 1.03 -3.73 7.34
CA SER A 147 1.55 -4.60 8.39
C SER A 147 0.42 -5.49 8.96
N PRO A 148 0.09 -6.62 8.29
CA PRO A 148 -1.04 -7.44 8.68
C PRO A 148 -0.72 -8.30 9.89
N ILE A 149 -1.54 -8.16 10.95
CA ILE A 149 -1.50 -8.96 12.18
C ILE A 149 -2.51 -10.09 12.02
N MET A 150 -2.00 -11.30 11.86
CA MET A 150 -2.80 -12.49 11.56
C MET A 150 -3.51 -13.01 12.81
N LEU A 151 -4.83 -13.19 12.70
CA LEU A 151 -5.68 -13.69 13.77
C LEU A 151 -6.39 -14.99 13.39
N GLY A 152 -6.58 -15.24 12.09
CA GLY A 152 -7.20 -16.46 11.56
C GLY A 152 -8.73 -16.46 11.64
N ASP A 153 -9.28 -16.05 12.77
CA ASP A 153 -10.73 -16.04 13.03
C ASP A 153 -11.37 -14.65 12.83
N ALA A 154 -12.56 -14.63 12.22
CA ALA A 154 -13.27 -13.40 11.86
C ALA A 154 -13.89 -12.70 13.09
N ALA A 155 -14.49 -13.48 14.00
CA ALA A 155 -15.09 -12.92 15.21
C ALA A 155 -14.02 -12.33 16.13
N LEU A 156 -12.87 -13.01 16.24
CA LEU A 156 -11.71 -12.52 16.94
C LEU A 156 -11.18 -11.22 16.33
N ALA A 157 -11.06 -11.12 15.00
CA ALA A 157 -10.64 -9.89 14.35
C ALA A 157 -11.59 -8.71 14.64
N GLY A 158 -12.90 -8.97 14.72
CA GLY A 158 -13.89 -7.98 15.16
C GLY A 158 -13.66 -7.52 16.60
N ARG A 159 -13.52 -8.45 17.55
CA ARG A 159 -13.28 -8.13 18.97
C ARG A 159 -11.97 -7.36 19.19
N VAL A 160 -10.90 -7.74 18.48
CA VAL A 160 -9.63 -7.01 18.54
C VAL A 160 -9.82 -5.58 18.02
N ALA A 161 -10.50 -5.38 16.89
CA ALA A 161 -10.73 -4.04 16.35
C ALA A 161 -11.56 -3.16 17.29
N GLU A 162 -12.61 -3.71 17.91
CA GLU A 162 -13.43 -3.01 18.90
C GLU A 162 -12.63 -2.64 20.16
N SER A 163 -11.87 -3.59 20.71
CA SER A 163 -11.07 -3.36 21.92
C SER A 163 -9.89 -2.39 21.69
N MET A 164 -9.34 -2.34 20.47
CA MET A 164 -8.37 -1.32 20.05
C MET A 164 -9.02 0.06 19.92
N LEU A 165 -10.22 0.14 19.33
CA LEU A 165 -10.96 1.40 19.19
C LEU A 165 -11.33 1.99 20.55
N ALA A 166 -11.75 1.16 21.51
CA ALA A 166 -12.01 1.58 22.88
C ALA A 166 -10.78 2.20 23.58
N ARG A 167 -9.58 1.86 23.10
CA ARG A 167 -8.29 2.42 23.55
C ARG A 167 -7.81 3.58 22.69
N GLY A 168 -8.65 4.11 21.81
CA GLY A 168 -8.31 5.25 20.95
C GLY A 168 -7.46 4.89 19.73
N VAL A 169 -7.30 3.61 19.40
CA VAL A 169 -6.56 3.17 18.20
C VAL A 169 -7.53 2.59 17.18
N TYR A 170 -7.82 3.35 16.14
CA TYR A 170 -8.71 2.89 15.07
C TYR A 170 -7.99 1.91 14.14
N VAL A 171 -8.42 0.65 14.17
CA VAL A 171 -7.97 -0.40 13.25
C VAL A 171 -9.17 -1.16 12.70
N ILE A 172 -8.98 -1.80 11.54
CA ILE A 172 -10.03 -2.59 10.88
C ILE A 172 -9.58 -4.04 10.74
N GLY A 173 -10.46 -4.94 11.19
CA GLY A 173 -10.38 -6.36 10.91
C GLY A 173 -10.87 -6.68 9.52
N PHE A 174 -10.12 -7.52 8.81
CA PHE A 174 -10.49 -8.04 7.50
C PHE A 174 -10.71 -9.55 7.61
N SER A 175 -11.84 -10.01 7.08
CA SER A 175 -12.26 -11.41 6.99
C SER A 175 -12.83 -11.71 5.60
N TYR A 176 -13.31 -12.93 5.37
CA TYR A 176 -14.04 -13.29 4.16
C TYR A 176 -15.22 -12.31 3.91
N PRO A 177 -15.47 -11.88 2.66
CA PRO A 177 -14.85 -12.31 1.39
C PRO A 177 -13.57 -11.55 1.00
N VAL A 178 -13.10 -10.60 1.82
CA VAL A 178 -11.93 -9.76 1.46
C VAL A 178 -10.62 -10.55 1.57
N VAL A 179 -10.55 -11.47 2.53
CA VAL A 179 -9.44 -12.43 2.68
C VAL A 179 -9.99 -13.86 2.81
N PRO A 180 -9.21 -14.90 2.45
CA PRO A 180 -9.67 -16.29 2.57
C PRO A 180 -10.15 -16.65 3.98
N VAL A 181 -11.08 -17.61 4.06
CA VAL A 181 -11.52 -18.21 5.34
C VAL A 181 -10.30 -18.73 6.11
N GLY A 182 -10.28 -18.53 7.43
CA GLY A 182 -9.14 -18.92 8.29
C GLY A 182 -7.93 -17.99 8.17
N LYS A 183 -8.03 -16.88 7.45
CA LYS A 183 -6.95 -15.89 7.28
C LYS A 183 -7.37 -14.48 7.68
N ALA A 184 -8.29 -14.35 8.64
CA ALA A 184 -8.68 -13.06 9.19
C ALA A 184 -7.49 -12.34 9.85
N ARG A 185 -7.48 -11.01 9.81
CA ARG A 185 -6.33 -10.19 10.25
C ARG A 185 -6.74 -8.77 10.59
N ILE A 186 -5.97 -8.10 11.45
CA ILE A 186 -5.97 -6.64 11.51
C ILE A 186 -4.96 -6.12 10.49
N ARG A 187 -5.39 -5.24 9.59
CA ARG A 187 -4.49 -4.64 8.58
C ARG A 187 -4.13 -3.23 9.00
N THR A 188 -2.97 -3.06 9.63
CA THR A 188 -2.44 -1.72 9.92
C THR A 188 -1.71 -1.15 8.71
N GLN A 189 -1.72 0.17 8.61
CA GLN A 189 -1.06 0.94 7.55
C GLN A 189 -0.24 2.02 8.22
N ILE A 190 1.08 1.84 8.23
CA ILE A 190 2.00 2.81 8.84
C ILE A 190 2.11 4.03 7.92
N SER A 191 2.25 5.21 8.53
CA SER A 191 2.34 6.49 7.84
C SER A 191 3.61 7.23 8.28
N ALA A 192 4.14 8.07 7.38
CA ALA A 192 5.16 9.06 7.72
C ALA A 192 4.64 10.10 8.73
N ALA A 193 3.32 10.27 8.83
CA ALA A 193 2.70 11.19 9.78
C ALA A 193 2.79 10.68 11.23
N HIS A 194 2.84 9.36 11.44
CA HIS A 194 2.95 8.81 12.80
C HIS A 194 4.26 9.27 13.44
N SER A 195 4.15 9.79 14.67
CA SER A 195 5.28 10.00 15.57
C SER A 195 5.71 8.67 16.19
N ARG A 196 6.90 8.67 16.83
CA ARG A 196 7.34 7.52 17.60
C ARG A 196 6.36 7.19 18.74
N ALA A 197 5.86 8.21 19.42
CA ALA A 197 4.89 8.08 20.50
C ALA A 197 3.56 7.46 20.02
N ASP A 198 3.07 7.82 18.83
CA ASP A 198 1.85 7.20 18.26
C ASP A 198 2.03 5.70 18.03
N LEU A 199 3.22 5.30 17.53
CA LEU A 199 3.54 3.89 17.29
C LEU A 199 3.71 3.11 18.61
N GLU A 200 4.38 3.70 19.60
CA GLU A 200 4.53 3.13 20.94
C GLU A 200 3.17 2.94 21.62
N PHE A 201 2.30 3.94 21.54
CA PHE A 201 0.93 3.89 22.04
C PHE A 201 0.13 2.77 21.37
N ALA A 202 0.17 2.67 20.05
CA ALA A 202 -0.52 1.62 19.32
C ALA A 202 -0.01 0.21 19.69
N VAL A 203 1.31 0.04 19.80
CA VAL A 203 1.95 -1.22 20.21
C VAL A 203 1.55 -1.62 21.64
N ALA A 204 1.52 -0.65 22.57
CA ALA A 204 1.08 -0.88 23.94
C ALA A 204 -0.39 -1.32 23.98
N ALA A 205 -1.28 -0.61 23.27
CA ALA A 205 -2.69 -0.96 23.16
C ALA A 205 -2.90 -2.38 22.61
N PHE A 206 -2.17 -2.76 21.54
CA PHE A 206 -2.21 -4.12 21.03
C PHE A 206 -1.81 -5.15 22.11
N SER A 207 -0.75 -4.88 22.85
CA SER A 207 -0.25 -5.77 23.91
C SER A 207 -1.28 -5.98 25.04
N GLU A 208 -2.00 -4.93 25.40
CA GLU A 208 -3.10 -5.01 26.37
C GLU A 208 -4.27 -5.82 25.84
N VAL A 209 -4.70 -5.57 24.60
CA VAL A 209 -5.78 -6.33 23.95
C VAL A 209 -5.40 -7.81 23.81
N LYS A 210 -4.13 -8.12 23.52
CA LYS A 210 -3.62 -9.48 23.49
C LYS A 210 -3.81 -10.20 24.83
N ARG A 211 -3.45 -9.54 25.93
CA ARG A 211 -3.65 -10.07 27.29
C ARG A 211 -5.14 -10.22 27.65
N GLU A 212 -5.95 -9.22 27.32
CA GLU A 212 -7.40 -9.21 27.59
C GLU A 212 -8.12 -10.37 26.89
N LEU A 213 -7.76 -10.63 25.63
CA LEU A 213 -8.44 -11.63 24.79
C LEU A 213 -7.76 -13.01 24.80
N GLY A 214 -6.67 -13.19 25.55
CA GLY A 214 -5.96 -14.47 25.67
C GLY A 214 -5.29 -14.93 24.37
N LEU A 215 -4.66 -13.99 23.66
CA LEU A 215 -3.99 -14.19 22.36
C LEU A 215 -2.49 -14.48 22.45
#